data_AF-A0A1Y5H9X2-F1
#
_entry.id   AF-A0A1Y5H9X2-F1
#
_cell.length_a   1.000
_cell.length_b   1.000
_cell.length_c   1.000
_cell.angle_alpha   90.00
_cell.angle_beta   90.00
_cell.angle_gamma   90.00
#
_symmetry.space_group_name_H-M   'P 1'
#
loop_
_entity.id
_entity.type
_entity.pdbx_description
1 polymer ?
#
loop_
_entity_poly.entity_id
_entity_poly.type
_entity_poly.pdbx_seq_one_letter_code
_entity_poly.pdbx_strand_id
1 'polypeptide(L)'
;MLEIFTASAIAALILLAIGFILLKQQYQKKQQLRGECLKHLLRLKKLMEHFQYHRGLSARYLNGKTEVADELRERQRLIAQVLPSMALLARHSSLSEHWQSLLDHWQRLFVNNLALTPEDNLEQHNRLINTLLYLIEDVTELGYWSGRDHHKGMSSIVAILHTTEWIGQARALGSGMLAANSHCDSMNKNDQSQMNLIQTKLELCIQQHSSNQDSLSKLFQLNEVISQTFLLQAKDNKTLISSSDYFVIASDAIESYLIEFDAIMGRLTQDS
;
A
#
# COMPACT_ATOMS: atom_id res chain seq x y z
N MET A 1 -27.17 49.33 39.95
CA MET A 1 -25.76 48.89 39.94
C MET A 1 -25.66 47.38 40.13
N LEU A 2 -26.13 46.81 41.24
CA LEU A 2 -26.04 45.36 41.51
C LEU A 2 -26.68 44.47 40.41
N GLU A 3 -27.86 44.84 39.91
CA GLU A 3 -28.56 44.09 38.84
C GLU A 3 -27.78 44.03 37.52
N ILE A 4 -27.06 45.09 37.17
CA ILE A 4 -26.23 45.17 35.96
C ILE A 4 -25.01 44.25 36.09
N PHE A 5 -24.41 44.17 37.28
CA PHE A 5 -23.31 43.24 37.56
C PHE A 5 -23.77 41.79 37.50
N THR A 6 -24.95 41.46 38.07
CA THR A 6 -25.50 40.10 38.00
C THR A 6 -25.84 39.67 36.58
N ALA A 7 -26.44 40.56 35.77
CA ALA A 7 -26.74 40.27 34.37
C ALA A 7 -25.46 40.05 33.53
N SER A 8 -24.44 40.87 33.75
CA SER A 8 -23.13 40.73 33.10
C SER A 8 -22.43 39.42 33.47
N ALA A 9 -22.50 39.01 34.75
CA ALA A 9 -21.92 37.76 35.22
C ALA A 9 -22.63 36.53 34.61
N ILE A 10 -23.97 36.56 34.53
CA ILE A 10 -24.76 35.50 33.88
C ILE A 10 -24.42 35.41 32.39
N ALA A 11 -24.34 36.55 31.69
CA ALA A 11 -23.96 36.57 30.29
C ALA A 11 -22.55 36.00 30.06
N ALA A 12 -21.58 36.34 30.91
CA ALA A 12 -20.23 35.79 30.85
C ALA A 12 -20.22 34.27 31.07
N LEU A 13 -20.99 33.76 32.05
CA LEU A 13 -21.13 32.32 32.30
C LEU A 13 -21.77 31.59 31.11
N ILE A 14 -22.79 32.17 30.48
CA ILE A 14 -23.42 31.61 29.28
C ILE A 14 -22.42 31.54 28.13
N LEU A 15 -21.64 32.61 27.88
CA LEU A 15 -20.61 32.63 26.85
C LEU A 15 -19.52 31.58 27.11
N LEU A 16 -19.08 31.42 28.35
CA LEU A 16 -18.12 30.39 28.74
C LEU A 16 -18.70 28.98 28.53
N ALA A 17 -19.96 28.76 28.89
CA ALA A 17 -20.63 27.47 28.69
C ALA A 17 -20.77 27.13 27.20
N ILE A 18 -21.17 28.11 26.37
CA ILE A 18 -21.23 27.95 24.91
C ILE A 18 -19.84 27.63 24.35
N GLY A 19 -18.81 28.39 24.74
CA GLY A 19 -17.43 28.15 24.33
C GLY A 19 -16.96 26.74 24.69
N PHE A 20 -17.22 26.30 25.92
CA PHE A 20 -16.90 24.95 26.39
C PHE A 20 -17.62 23.86 25.58
N ILE A 21 -18.91 24.05 25.29
CA ILE A 21 -19.70 23.11 24.45
C ILE A 21 -19.13 23.03 23.04
N LEU A 22 -18.80 24.16 22.41
CA LEU A 22 -18.22 24.19 21.07
C LEU A 22 -16.85 23.51 21.03
N LEU A 23 -15.97 23.76 22.02
CA LEU A 23 -14.68 23.10 22.12
C LEU A 23 -14.84 21.58 22.31
N LYS A 24 -15.76 21.15 23.17
CA LYS A 24 -16.06 19.72 23.38
C LYS A 24 -16.58 19.06 22.10
N GLN A 25 -17.50 19.71 21.38
CA GLN A 25 -18.02 19.20 20.12
C GLN A 25 -16.93 19.11 19.04
N GLN A 26 -16.05 20.11 18.93
CA GLN A 26 -14.93 20.07 18.00
C GLN A 26 -13.95 18.94 18.33
N TYR A 27 -13.62 18.76 19.61
CA TYR A 27 -12.76 17.68 20.07
C TYR A 27 -13.36 16.30 19.73
N GLN A 28 -14.64 16.09 20.02
CA GLN A 28 -15.35 14.85 19.69
C GLN A 28 -15.38 14.56 18.18
N LYS A 29 -15.64 15.59 17.34
CA LYS A 29 -15.60 15.45 15.88
C LYS A 29 -14.21 15.06 15.36
N LYS A 30 -13.15 15.68 15.90
CA LYS A 30 -11.76 15.32 15.53
C LYS A 30 -11.44 13.88 15.90
N GLN A 31 -11.85 13.44 17.08
CA GLN A 31 -11.65 12.07 17.54
C GLN A 31 -12.40 11.05 16.68
N GLN A 32 -13.65 11.35 16.30
CA GLN A 32 -14.42 10.50 15.40
C GLN A 32 -13.74 10.40 14.03
N LEU A 33 -13.35 11.53 13.43
CA LEU A 33 -12.69 11.55 12.14
C LEU A 33 -11.37 10.76 12.18
N ARG A 34 -10.58 10.92 13.24
CA ARG A 34 -9.36 10.15 13.46
C ARG A 34 -9.62 8.64 13.45
N GLY A 35 -10.64 8.20 14.20
CA GLY A 35 -11.03 6.78 14.22
C GLY A 35 -11.52 6.27 12.87
N GLU A 36 -12.20 7.11 12.08
CA GLU A 36 -12.60 6.80 10.71
C GLU A 36 -11.38 6.69 9.78
N CYS A 37 -10.43 7.64 9.82
CA CYS A 37 -9.19 7.58 9.06
C CYS A 37 -8.39 6.30 9.35
N LEU A 38 -8.23 5.91 10.62
CA LEU A 38 -7.53 4.67 10.98
C LEU A 38 -8.20 3.42 10.37
N LYS A 39 -9.53 3.35 10.40
CA LYS A 39 -10.28 2.27 9.77
C LYS A 39 -10.12 2.27 8.25
N HIS A 40 -10.08 3.45 7.63
CA HIS A 40 -9.85 3.59 6.20
C HIS A 40 -8.45 3.12 5.80
N LEU A 41 -7.42 3.51 6.55
CA LEU A 41 -6.04 3.08 6.30
C LEU A 41 -5.89 1.56 6.34
N LEU A 42 -6.49 0.88 7.33
CA LEU A 42 -6.49 -0.59 7.39
C LEU A 42 -7.12 -1.23 6.16
N ARG A 43 -8.24 -0.68 5.69
CA ARG A 43 -8.94 -1.21 4.51
C ARG A 43 -8.22 -0.88 3.20
N LEU A 44 -7.61 0.30 3.08
CA LEU A 44 -6.78 0.69 1.94
C LEU A 44 -5.54 -0.20 1.84
N LYS A 45 -4.86 -0.46 2.97
CA LYS A 45 -3.78 -1.44 3.06
C LYS A 45 -4.24 -2.82 2.57
N LYS A 46 -5.42 -3.27 2.99
CA LYS A 46 -5.97 -4.55 2.51
C LYS A 46 -6.25 -4.56 1.01
N LEU A 47 -6.79 -3.47 0.46
CA LEU A 47 -7.00 -3.34 -0.98
C LEU A 47 -5.67 -3.36 -1.74
N MET A 48 -4.65 -2.68 -1.21
CA MET A 48 -3.29 -2.64 -1.78
C MET A 48 -2.67 -4.04 -1.83
N GLU A 49 -2.76 -4.82 -0.76
CA GLU A 49 -2.35 -6.24 -0.75
C GLU A 49 -2.99 -7.01 -1.90
N HIS A 50 -4.30 -6.86 -2.08
CA HIS A 50 -5.03 -7.59 -3.11
C HIS A 50 -4.66 -7.15 -4.53
N PHE A 51 -4.52 -5.84 -4.79
CA PHE A 51 -4.10 -5.31 -6.08
C PHE A 51 -2.67 -5.73 -6.43
N GLN A 52 -1.74 -5.66 -5.49
CA GLN A 52 -0.36 -6.09 -5.71
C GLN A 52 -0.27 -7.59 -5.99
N TYR A 53 -1.08 -8.41 -5.30
CA TYR A 53 -1.14 -9.85 -5.54
C TYR A 53 -1.75 -10.16 -6.90
N HIS A 54 -2.87 -9.50 -7.24
CA HIS A 54 -3.52 -9.62 -8.54
C HIS A 54 -2.60 -9.24 -9.70
N ARG A 55 -1.83 -8.14 -9.57
CA ARG A 55 -0.79 -7.75 -10.53
C ARG A 55 0.21 -8.87 -10.76
N GLY A 56 0.77 -9.42 -9.68
CA GLY A 56 1.77 -10.47 -9.79
C GLY A 56 1.25 -11.76 -10.42
N LEU A 57 0.02 -12.17 -10.09
CA LEU A 57 -0.63 -13.31 -10.75
C LEU A 57 -0.92 -13.05 -12.23
N SER A 58 -1.39 -11.84 -12.57
CA SER A 58 -1.65 -11.45 -13.96
C SER A 58 -0.37 -11.45 -14.80
N ALA A 59 0.73 -10.93 -14.23
CA ALA A 59 2.04 -10.96 -14.86
C ALA A 59 2.53 -12.39 -15.13
N ARG A 60 2.39 -13.31 -14.16
CA ARG A 60 2.73 -14.73 -14.35
C ARG A 60 1.86 -15.40 -15.42
N TYR A 61 0.54 -15.19 -15.36
CA TYR A 61 -0.41 -15.77 -16.31
C TYR A 61 -0.10 -15.33 -17.75
N LEU A 62 0.04 -14.02 -17.97
CA LEU A 62 0.29 -13.45 -19.29
C LEU A 62 1.66 -13.85 -19.87
N ASN A 63 2.61 -14.23 -19.01
CA ASN A 63 3.91 -14.78 -19.41
C ASN A 63 3.93 -16.32 -19.49
N GLY A 64 2.77 -16.97 -19.52
CA GLY A 64 2.65 -18.39 -19.86
C GLY A 64 2.41 -19.34 -18.68
N LYS A 65 2.41 -18.85 -17.43
CA LYS A 65 2.06 -19.67 -16.25
C LYS A 65 0.55 -19.69 -16.01
N THR A 66 -0.19 -20.33 -16.92
CA THR A 66 -1.66 -20.34 -16.90
C THR A 66 -2.27 -21.07 -15.71
N GLU A 67 -1.49 -21.90 -15.00
CA GLU A 67 -1.92 -22.62 -13.80
C GLU A 67 -2.38 -21.70 -12.65
N VAL A 68 -2.00 -20.42 -12.66
CA VAL A 68 -2.42 -19.43 -11.65
C VAL A 68 -3.83 -18.87 -11.85
N ALA A 69 -4.58 -19.33 -12.86
CA ALA A 69 -5.87 -18.79 -13.25
C ALA A 69 -6.94 -18.83 -12.14
N ASP A 70 -7.01 -19.95 -11.40
CA ASP A 70 -7.95 -20.10 -10.28
C ASP A 70 -7.63 -19.12 -9.15
N GLU A 71 -6.35 -18.98 -8.84
CA GLU A 71 -5.88 -18.06 -7.81
C GLU A 71 -6.13 -16.59 -8.20
N LEU A 72 -5.99 -16.26 -9.49
CA LEU A 72 -6.29 -14.94 -10.02
C LEU A 72 -7.78 -14.61 -9.86
N ARG A 73 -8.67 -15.56 -10.22
CA ARG A 73 -10.13 -15.41 -10.03
C ARG A 73 -10.51 -15.24 -8.57
N GLU A 74 -9.90 -16.03 -7.68
CA GLU A 74 -10.13 -15.90 -6.25
C GLU A 74 -9.68 -14.52 -5.75
N ARG A 75 -8.52 -14.03 -6.23
CA ARG A 75 -8.04 -12.70 -5.87
C ARG A 75 -9.00 -11.60 -6.32
N GLN A 76 -9.57 -11.71 -7.51
CA GLN A 76 -10.61 -10.79 -8.01
C GLN A 76 -11.86 -10.81 -7.13
N ARG A 77 -12.30 -11.99 -6.69
CA ARG A 77 -13.43 -12.14 -5.76
C ARG A 77 -13.17 -11.46 -4.41
N LEU A 78 -11.93 -11.57 -3.88
CA LEU A 78 -11.53 -10.92 -2.65
C LEU A 78 -11.49 -9.39 -2.78
N ILE A 79 -11.01 -8.86 -3.91
CA ILE A 79 -11.07 -7.43 -4.21
C ILE A 79 -12.53 -6.95 -4.18
N ALA A 80 -13.43 -7.66 -4.86
CA ALA A 80 -14.85 -7.30 -4.92
C ALA A 80 -15.53 -7.27 -3.53
N GLN A 81 -15.04 -8.03 -2.55
CA GLN A 81 -15.54 -8.00 -1.17
C GLN A 81 -15.03 -6.81 -0.36
N VAL A 82 -13.83 -6.32 -0.65
CA VAL A 82 -13.23 -5.19 0.09
C VAL A 82 -13.81 -3.85 -0.38
N LEU A 83 -14.06 -3.70 -1.69
CA LEU A 83 -14.51 -2.43 -2.28
C LEU A 83 -15.77 -1.83 -1.62
N PRO A 84 -16.84 -2.59 -1.30
CA PRO A 84 -18.03 -2.03 -0.63
C PRO A 84 -17.72 -1.41 0.74
N SER A 85 -16.77 -1.97 1.49
CA SER A 85 -16.36 -1.44 2.80
C SER A 85 -15.69 -0.06 2.71
N MET A 86 -15.34 0.37 1.50
CA MET A 86 -14.66 1.62 1.17
C MET A 86 -15.59 2.70 0.66
N ALA A 87 -16.88 2.41 0.44
CA ALA A 87 -17.86 3.38 -0.04
C ALA A 87 -17.97 4.64 0.86
N LEU A 88 -17.63 4.50 2.15
CA LEU A 88 -17.62 5.63 3.09
C LEU A 88 -16.53 6.67 2.78
N LEU A 89 -15.44 6.31 2.08
CA LEU A 89 -14.44 7.29 1.62
C LEU A 89 -15.05 8.38 0.75
N ALA A 90 -16.03 8.00 -0.09
CA ALA A 90 -16.73 8.94 -0.97
C ALA A 90 -17.56 10.00 -0.21
N ARG A 91 -17.79 9.82 1.10
CA ARG A 91 -18.48 10.83 1.93
C ARG A 91 -17.59 12.01 2.27
N HIS A 92 -16.27 11.86 2.19
CA HIS A 92 -15.33 12.95 2.35
C HIS A 92 -15.09 13.60 0.99
N SER A 93 -15.52 14.85 0.82
CA SER A 93 -15.43 15.55 -0.46
C SER A 93 -14.00 15.62 -1.01
N SER A 94 -12.99 15.73 -0.14
CA SER A 94 -11.57 15.74 -0.52
C SER A 94 -11.04 14.38 -1.00
N LEU A 95 -11.65 13.27 -0.59
CA LEU A 95 -11.21 11.91 -0.94
C LEU A 95 -12.04 11.31 -2.10
N SER A 96 -13.23 11.87 -2.34
CA SER A 96 -14.19 11.30 -3.28
C SER A 96 -13.64 11.22 -4.70
N GLU A 97 -12.96 12.26 -5.19
CA GLU A 97 -12.45 12.29 -6.55
C GLU A 97 -11.38 11.20 -6.79
N HIS A 98 -10.37 11.13 -5.91
CA HIS A 98 -9.33 10.12 -5.99
C HIS A 98 -9.88 8.69 -5.83
N TRP A 99 -10.86 8.50 -4.95
CA TRP A 99 -11.53 7.21 -4.79
C TRP A 99 -12.31 6.78 -6.05
N GLN A 100 -13.08 7.68 -6.67
CA GLN A 100 -13.81 7.37 -7.91
C GLN A 100 -12.84 7.09 -9.06
N SER A 101 -11.79 7.90 -9.20
CA SER A 101 -10.73 7.69 -10.21
C SER A 101 -10.08 6.29 -10.07
N LEU A 102 -9.77 5.88 -8.84
CA LEU A 102 -9.24 4.55 -8.55
C LEU A 102 -10.21 3.44 -8.94
N LEU A 103 -11.49 3.58 -8.57
CA LEU A 103 -12.54 2.61 -8.89
C LEU A 103 -12.74 2.46 -10.40
N ASP A 104 -12.84 3.58 -11.11
CA ASP A 104 -13.04 3.62 -12.55
C ASP A 104 -11.86 2.98 -13.29
N HIS A 105 -10.63 3.26 -12.84
CA HIS A 105 -9.44 2.61 -13.36
C HIS A 105 -9.47 1.09 -13.11
N TRP A 106 -9.74 0.67 -11.87
CA TRP A 106 -9.82 -0.75 -11.54
C TRP A 106 -10.87 -1.47 -12.39
N GLN A 107 -12.06 -0.90 -12.60
CA GLN A 107 -13.11 -1.53 -13.41
C GLN A 107 -12.66 -1.77 -14.85
N ARG A 108 -12.04 -0.77 -15.49
CA ARG A 108 -11.50 -0.93 -16.85
C ARG A 108 -10.38 -1.97 -16.90
N LEU A 109 -9.47 -1.95 -15.93
CA LEU A 109 -8.37 -2.91 -15.87
C LEU A 109 -8.88 -4.33 -15.62
N PHE A 110 -9.85 -4.51 -14.73
CA PHE A 110 -10.47 -5.80 -14.44
C PHE A 110 -11.06 -6.45 -15.70
N VAL A 111 -11.82 -5.68 -16.50
CA VAL A 111 -12.43 -6.16 -17.75
C VAL A 111 -11.38 -6.54 -18.79
N ASN A 112 -10.32 -5.74 -18.92
CA ASN A 112 -9.32 -5.93 -19.96
C ASN A 112 -8.08 -6.73 -19.50
N ASN A 113 -8.05 -7.19 -18.24
CA ASN A 113 -6.83 -7.66 -17.56
C ASN A 113 -5.98 -8.58 -18.43
N LEU A 114 -6.58 -9.68 -18.90
CA LEU A 114 -5.89 -10.72 -19.67
C LEU A 114 -5.92 -10.48 -21.19
N ALA A 115 -6.53 -9.40 -21.65
CA ALA A 115 -6.55 -8.98 -23.06
C ALA A 115 -5.40 -8.00 -23.39
N LEU A 116 -4.74 -7.44 -22.37
CA LEU A 116 -3.58 -6.57 -22.52
C LEU A 116 -2.30 -7.38 -22.82
N THR A 117 -1.31 -6.71 -23.40
CA THR A 117 0.06 -7.25 -23.44
C THR A 117 0.62 -7.37 -22.01
N PRO A 118 1.60 -8.25 -21.74
CA PRO A 118 2.22 -8.35 -20.42
C PRO A 118 2.77 -7.01 -19.91
N GLU A 119 3.38 -6.22 -20.78
CA GLU A 119 3.94 -4.90 -20.46
C GLU A 119 2.85 -3.88 -20.11
N ASP A 120 1.82 -3.75 -20.96
CA ASP A 120 0.71 -2.85 -20.70
C ASP A 120 -0.05 -3.25 -19.43
N ASN A 121 -0.25 -4.54 -19.21
CA ASN A 121 -0.89 -5.05 -18.00
C ASN A 121 -0.14 -4.62 -16.74
N LEU A 122 1.19 -4.82 -16.73
CA LEU A 122 2.03 -4.46 -15.59
C LEU A 122 1.99 -2.95 -15.33
N GLU A 123 2.10 -2.14 -16.39
CA GLU A 123 2.08 -0.69 -16.30
C GLU A 123 0.73 -0.14 -15.78
N GLN A 124 -0.41 -0.65 -16.27
CA GLN A 124 -1.72 -0.24 -15.76
C GLN A 124 -1.88 -0.57 -14.27
N HIS A 125 -1.42 -1.74 -13.83
CA HIS A 125 -1.44 -2.08 -12.40
C HIS A 125 -0.53 -1.17 -11.56
N ASN A 126 0.67 -0.84 -12.05
CA ASN A 126 1.58 0.09 -11.36
C ASN A 126 0.91 1.46 -11.16
N ARG A 127 0.25 1.99 -12.21
CA ARG A 127 -0.50 3.24 -12.12
C ARG A 127 -1.67 3.15 -11.14
N LEU A 128 -2.42 2.06 -11.17
CA LEU A 128 -3.54 1.83 -10.25
C LEU A 128 -3.08 1.85 -8.79
N ILE A 129 -2.00 1.12 -8.47
CA ILE A 129 -1.48 1.04 -7.11
C ILE A 129 -0.87 2.38 -6.67
N ASN A 130 -0.24 3.12 -7.59
CA ASN A 130 0.24 4.48 -7.30
C ASN A 130 -0.91 5.45 -6.95
N THR A 131 -2.03 5.38 -7.67
CA THR A 131 -3.25 6.15 -7.30
C THR A 131 -3.77 5.75 -5.92
N LEU A 132 -3.72 4.46 -5.58
CA LEU A 132 -4.10 3.99 -4.25
C LEU A 132 -3.17 4.52 -3.15
N LEU A 133 -1.86 4.59 -3.41
CA LEU A 133 -0.89 5.17 -2.48
C LEU A 133 -1.16 6.66 -2.22
N TYR A 134 -1.46 7.45 -3.25
CA TYR A 134 -1.87 8.86 -3.06
C TYR A 134 -3.13 8.98 -2.21
N LEU A 135 -4.13 8.13 -2.45
CA LEU A 135 -5.34 8.12 -1.62
C LEU A 135 -5.04 7.76 -0.16
N ILE A 136 -4.06 6.88 0.10
CA ILE A 136 -3.60 6.57 1.45
C ILE A 136 -2.96 7.79 2.09
N GLU A 137 -2.08 8.48 1.37
CA GLU A 137 -1.44 9.72 1.83
C GLU A 137 -2.50 10.78 2.18
N ASP A 138 -3.50 11.01 1.32
CA ASP A 138 -4.60 11.95 1.61
C ASP A 138 -5.37 11.60 2.89
N VAL A 139 -5.62 10.30 3.14
CA VAL A 139 -6.27 9.85 4.38
C VAL A 139 -5.38 10.10 5.59
N THR A 140 -4.06 9.93 5.45
CA THR A 140 -3.12 10.30 6.51
C THR A 140 -3.06 11.82 6.71
N GLU A 141 -3.23 12.65 5.69
CA GLU A 141 -3.24 14.11 5.90
C GLU A 141 -4.55 14.62 6.51
N LEU A 142 -5.66 13.91 6.25
CA LEU A 142 -6.97 14.25 6.79
C LEU A 142 -7.08 14.02 8.31
N GLY A 143 -6.39 13.00 8.82
CA GLY A 143 -6.46 12.63 10.23
C GLY A 143 -5.88 13.72 11.13
N TYR A 144 -6.66 14.19 12.11
CA TYR A 144 -6.16 15.15 13.11
C TYR A 144 -5.25 14.43 14.11
N TRP A 145 -3.99 14.22 13.74
CA TRP A 145 -2.98 13.56 14.58
C TRP A 145 -2.44 14.51 15.64
N SER A 146 -2.66 14.21 16.91
CA SER A 146 -2.20 15.04 18.03
C SER A 146 -0.88 14.50 18.58
N GLY A 147 0.24 15.19 18.33
CA GLY A 147 1.52 14.89 18.96
C GLY A 147 2.52 14.14 18.07
N ARG A 148 3.80 14.17 18.48
CA ARG A 148 4.94 13.71 17.67
C ARG A 148 4.85 12.22 17.29
N ASP A 149 4.38 11.39 18.21
CA ASP A 149 4.36 9.94 18.01
C ASP A 149 3.33 9.50 16.96
N HIS A 150 2.18 10.18 16.89
CA HIS A 150 1.21 9.94 15.83
C HIS A 150 1.74 10.32 14.45
N HIS A 151 2.39 11.49 14.32
CA HIS A 151 2.98 11.92 13.06
C HIS A 151 4.07 10.93 12.60
N LYS A 152 4.95 10.53 13.53
CA LYS A 152 5.97 9.52 13.24
C LYS A 152 5.34 8.19 12.80
N GLY A 153 4.31 7.73 13.50
CA GLY A 153 3.57 6.52 13.13
C GLY A 153 2.95 6.59 11.74
N MET A 154 2.31 7.72 11.40
CA MET A 154 1.75 7.96 10.06
C MET A 154 2.82 7.95 8.97
N SER A 155 3.92 8.67 9.16
CA SER A 155 5.03 8.65 8.20
C SER A 155 5.62 7.24 8.06
N SER A 156 5.73 6.48 9.15
CA SER A 156 6.21 5.10 9.10
C SER A 156 5.29 4.17 8.31
N ILE A 157 3.96 4.24 8.50
CA ILE A 157 3.04 3.37 7.74
C ILE A 157 3.04 3.71 6.24
N VAL A 158 3.14 4.99 5.88
CA VAL A 158 3.22 5.41 4.48
C VAL A 158 4.52 4.91 3.86
N ALA A 159 5.65 5.10 4.55
CA ALA A 159 6.94 4.58 4.09
C ALA A 159 6.93 3.06 3.91
N ILE A 160 6.33 2.33 4.86
CA ILE A 160 6.17 0.86 4.76
C ILE A 160 5.38 0.49 3.50
N LEU A 161 4.26 1.16 3.22
CA LEU A 161 3.45 0.83 2.05
C LEU A 161 4.19 1.12 0.74
N HIS A 162 4.94 2.22 0.64
CA HIS A 162 5.83 2.47 -0.50
C HIS A 162 6.90 1.39 -0.67
N THR A 163 7.53 0.96 0.41
CA THR A 163 8.51 -0.15 0.38
C THR A 163 7.87 -1.44 -0.12
N THR A 164 6.69 -1.80 0.41
CA THR A 164 5.96 -3.00 -0.05
C THR A 164 5.57 -2.90 -1.52
N GLU A 165 5.36 -1.70 -2.05
CA GLU A 165 5.10 -1.50 -3.47
C GLU A 165 6.33 -1.71 -4.35
N TRP A 166 7.50 -1.23 -3.94
CA TRP A 166 8.73 -1.54 -4.67
C TRP A 166 9.05 -3.04 -4.65
N ILE A 167 8.84 -3.70 -3.52
CA ILE A 167 8.93 -5.17 -3.41
C ILE A 167 7.86 -5.84 -4.31
N GLY A 168 6.65 -5.31 -4.34
CA GLY A 168 5.56 -5.79 -5.18
C GLY A 168 5.84 -5.67 -6.67
N GLN A 169 6.57 -4.63 -7.10
CA GLN A 169 7.04 -4.46 -8.48
C GLN A 169 8.12 -5.48 -8.81
N ALA A 170 9.10 -5.69 -7.92
CA ALA A 170 10.08 -6.79 -8.04
C ALA A 170 9.38 -8.13 -8.21
N ARG A 171 8.41 -8.44 -7.33
CA ARG A 171 7.64 -9.69 -7.38
C ARG A 171 6.98 -9.90 -8.73
N ALA A 172 6.23 -8.90 -9.22
CA ALA A 172 5.47 -9.02 -10.45
C ALA A 172 6.37 -9.14 -11.68
N LEU A 173 7.38 -8.27 -11.80
CA LEU A 173 8.31 -8.28 -12.92
C LEU A 173 9.15 -9.57 -12.94
N GLY A 174 9.81 -9.89 -11.82
CA GLY A 174 10.71 -11.04 -11.74
C GLY A 174 9.99 -12.38 -11.91
N SER A 175 8.82 -12.57 -11.27
CA SER A 175 8.06 -13.82 -11.46
C SER A 175 7.47 -13.94 -12.85
N GLY A 176 7.08 -12.83 -13.49
CA GLY A 176 6.64 -12.78 -14.88
C GLY A 176 7.76 -13.14 -15.87
N MET A 177 8.95 -12.59 -15.68
CA MET A 177 10.12 -12.96 -16.49
C MET A 177 10.47 -14.44 -16.36
N LEU A 178 10.52 -14.97 -15.13
CA LEU A 178 10.75 -16.40 -14.91
C LEU A 178 9.64 -17.28 -15.49
N ALA A 179 8.40 -16.80 -15.53
CA ALA A 179 7.29 -17.49 -16.19
C ALA A 179 7.52 -17.62 -17.70
N ALA A 180 8.08 -16.58 -18.32
CA ALA A 180 8.49 -16.58 -19.73
C ALA A 180 9.82 -17.31 -20.00
N ASN A 181 10.44 -17.94 -18.98
CA ASN A 181 11.80 -18.49 -19.02
C ASN A 181 12.90 -17.45 -19.33
N SER A 182 12.61 -16.17 -19.08
CA SER A 182 13.55 -15.06 -19.23
C SER A 182 14.45 -14.94 -18.00
N HIS A 183 15.76 -14.91 -18.24
CA HIS A 183 16.81 -14.75 -17.22
C HIS A 183 17.81 -13.68 -17.69
N CYS A 184 18.86 -13.39 -16.90
CA CYS A 184 19.90 -12.40 -17.24
C CYS A 184 20.33 -12.40 -18.72
N ASP A 185 20.52 -13.57 -19.33
CA ASP A 185 21.05 -13.71 -20.70
C ASP A 185 19.98 -13.61 -21.81
N SER A 186 18.69 -13.71 -21.46
CA SER A 186 17.56 -13.69 -22.41
C SER A 186 16.56 -12.55 -22.17
N MET A 187 16.81 -11.71 -21.16
CA MET A 187 15.97 -10.58 -20.78
C MET A 187 16.05 -9.45 -21.83
N ASN A 188 14.90 -8.84 -22.15
CA ASN A 188 14.87 -7.68 -23.03
C ASN A 188 15.40 -6.42 -22.32
N LYS A 189 15.74 -5.37 -23.08
CA LYS A 189 16.32 -4.13 -22.52
C LYS A 189 15.39 -3.38 -21.55
N ASN A 190 14.08 -3.44 -21.78
CA ASN A 190 13.10 -2.74 -20.94
C ASN A 190 13.02 -3.41 -19.56
N ASP A 191 12.81 -4.72 -19.54
CA ASP A 191 12.79 -5.53 -18.31
C ASP A 191 14.11 -5.36 -17.53
N GLN A 192 15.25 -5.31 -18.23
CA GLN A 192 16.55 -5.07 -17.61
C GLN A 192 16.63 -3.70 -16.93
N SER A 193 16.19 -2.65 -17.62
CA SER A 193 16.16 -1.30 -17.07
C SER A 193 15.22 -1.20 -15.87
N GLN A 194 14.04 -1.83 -15.95
CA GLN A 194 13.06 -1.85 -14.86
C GLN A 194 13.59 -2.62 -13.65
N MET A 195 14.19 -3.79 -13.85
CA MET A 195 14.78 -4.58 -12.77
C MET A 195 15.94 -3.85 -12.09
N ASN A 196 16.82 -3.19 -12.85
CA ASN A 196 17.89 -2.35 -12.30
C ASN A 196 17.35 -1.22 -11.43
N LEU A 197 16.31 -0.52 -11.91
CA LEU A 197 15.67 0.55 -11.15
C LEU A 197 15.04 0.02 -9.85
N ILE A 198 14.36 -1.13 -9.92
CA ILE A 198 13.78 -1.78 -8.75
C ILE A 198 14.88 -2.16 -7.75
N GLN A 199 15.98 -2.78 -8.20
CA GLN A 199 17.11 -3.14 -7.34
C GLN A 199 17.66 -1.91 -6.62
N THR A 200 17.87 -0.79 -7.33
CA THR A 200 18.33 0.47 -6.71
C THR A 200 17.38 0.94 -5.61
N LYS A 201 16.05 0.87 -5.83
CA LYS A 201 15.05 1.22 -4.82
C LYS A 201 15.09 0.29 -3.60
N LEU A 202 15.28 -1.01 -3.81
CA LEU A 202 15.39 -1.98 -2.72
C LEU A 202 16.67 -1.78 -1.90
N GLU A 203 17.80 -1.47 -2.56
CA GLU A 203 19.06 -1.14 -1.90
C GLU A 203 18.94 0.13 -1.06
N LEU A 204 18.23 1.15 -1.55
CA LEU A 204 17.93 2.35 -0.76
C LEU A 204 17.10 2.02 0.48
N CYS A 205 16.10 1.14 0.37
CA CYS A 205 15.32 0.69 1.54
C CYS A 205 16.18 -0.01 2.58
N ILE A 206 17.09 -0.87 2.11
CA ILE A 206 18.03 -1.60 2.97
C ILE A 206 18.93 -0.61 3.73
N GLN A 207 19.45 0.42 3.04
CA GLN A 207 20.32 1.43 3.63
C GLN A 207 19.58 2.34 4.63
N GLN A 208 18.29 2.59 4.42
CA GLN A 208 17.48 3.42 5.31
C GLN A 208 17.14 2.74 6.66
N HIS A 209 17.61 1.50 6.88
CA HIS A 209 17.46 0.68 8.10
C HIS A 209 16.01 0.52 8.56
N SER A 210 15.39 -0.65 8.29
CA SER A 210 14.17 -1.01 9.00
C SER A 210 14.48 -1.28 10.47
N SER A 211 13.59 -0.86 11.37
CA SER A 211 13.70 -1.19 12.80
C SER A 211 13.51 -2.69 13.06
N ASN A 212 12.92 -3.42 12.12
CA ASN A 212 12.70 -4.86 12.20
C ASN A 212 13.78 -5.62 11.41
N GLN A 213 14.47 -6.52 12.11
CA GLN A 213 15.52 -7.38 11.54
C GLN A 213 14.95 -8.46 10.61
N ASP A 214 13.75 -9.00 10.88
CA ASP A 214 13.12 -10.03 10.03
C ASP A 214 12.81 -9.46 8.64
N SER A 215 12.16 -8.29 8.59
CA SER A 215 11.86 -7.60 7.34
C SER A 215 13.11 -7.24 6.56
N LEU A 216 14.16 -6.78 7.25
CA LEU A 216 15.43 -6.47 6.60
C LEU A 216 16.07 -7.73 6.00
N SER A 217 16.06 -8.83 6.75
CA SER A 217 16.61 -10.12 6.32
C SER A 217 15.90 -10.65 5.07
N LYS A 218 14.56 -10.61 5.05
CA LYS A 218 13.76 -11.03 3.89
C LYS A 218 13.96 -10.12 2.67
N LEU A 219 14.08 -8.81 2.89
CA LEU A 219 14.41 -7.88 1.82
C LEU A 219 15.83 -8.12 1.26
N PHE A 220 16.81 -8.40 2.12
CA PHE A 220 18.15 -8.81 1.70
C PHE A 220 18.12 -10.09 0.87
N GLN A 221 17.40 -11.11 1.34
CA GLN A 221 17.23 -12.37 0.61
C GLN A 221 16.64 -12.13 -0.78
N LEU A 222 15.59 -11.31 -0.89
CA LEU A 222 15.01 -10.96 -2.18
C LEU A 222 16.03 -10.23 -3.09
N ASN A 223 16.77 -9.26 -2.53
CA ASN A 223 17.76 -8.50 -3.30
C ASN A 223 18.91 -9.38 -3.82
N GLU A 224 19.34 -10.36 -3.01
CA GLU A 224 20.32 -11.36 -3.42
C GLU A 224 19.78 -12.24 -4.55
N VAL A 225 18.55 -12.75 -4.41
CA VAL A 225 17.90 -13.55 -5.46
C VAL A 225 17.76 -12.77 -6.75
N ILE A 226 17.37 -11.50 -6.71
CA ILE A 226 17.31 -10.61 -7.89
C ILE A 226 18.69 -10.52 -8.56
N SER A 227 19.73 -10.25 -7.76
CA SER A 227 21.10 -10.10 -8.24
C SER A 227 21.59 -11.37 -8.96
N GLN A 228 21.42 -12.53 -8.34
CA GLN A 228 21.87 -13.81 -8.88
C GLN A 228 21.06 -14.26 -10.11
N THR A 229 19.77 -13.94 -10.15
CA THR A 229 18.86 -14.43 -11.21
C THR A 229 18.94 -13.57 -12.47
N PHE A 230 18.90 -12.25 -12.31
CA PHE A 230 18.64 -11.31 -13.40
C PHE A 230 19.81 -10.41 -13.78
N LEU A 231 20.82 -10.23 -12.90
CA LEU A 231 21.82 -9.18 -13.07
C LEU A 231 23.25 -9.70 -13.22
N LEU A 232 23.56 -10.85 -12.60
CA LEU A 232 24.85 -11.51 -12.78
C LEU A 232 24.82 -12.47 -13.97
N GLN A 233 25.81 -12.34 -14.85
CA GLN A 233 26.06 -13.30 -15.93
C GLN A 233 26.55 -14.63 -15.34
N ALA A 234 26.00 -15.75 -15.82
CA ALA A 234 26.25 -17.05 -15.22
C ALA A 234 27.71 -17.53 -15.41
N LYS A 235 28.33 -17.99 -14.32
CA LYS A 235 29.45 -18.94 -14.35
C LYS A 235 28.93 -20.31 -13.90
N ASP A 236 28.66 -21.19 -14.87
CA ASP A 236 28.54 -22.66 -14.83
C ASP A 236 27.66 -23.38 -13.76
N ASN A 237 26.99 -22.71 -12.81
CA ASN A 237 26.07 -23.40 -11.89
C ASN A 237 24.94 -22.48 -11.40
N LYS A 238 23.98 -22.16 -12.28
CA LYS A 238 22.81 -21.36 -11.92
C LYS A 238 21.79 -22.23 -11.21
N THR A 239 21.55 -22.01 -9.92
CA THR A 239 20.33 -22.53 -9.27
C THR A 239 19.15 -21.80 -9.89
N LEU A 240 18.44 -22.46 -10.80
CA LEU A 240 17.30 -21.89 -11.51
C LEU A 240 16.11 -21.84 -10.54
N ILE A 241 15.88 -20.68 -9.93
CA ILE A 241 14.70 -20.47 -9.09
C ILE A 241 13.44 -20.47 -9.97
N SER A 242 12.38 -21.15 -9.52
CA SER A 242 11.12 -21.15 -10.27
C SER A 242 10.39 -19.82 -10.14
N SER A 243 9.54 -19.48 -11.11
CA SER A 243 8.61 -18.33 -11.03
C SER A 243 7.77 -18.35 -9.74
N SER A 244 7.40 -19.55 -9.27
CA SER A 244 6.60 -19.72 -8.05
C SER A 244 7.41 -19.44 -6.79
N ASP A 245 8.62 -20.01 -6.68
CA ASP A 245 9.47 -19.82 -5.50
C ASP A 245 9.91 -18.36 -5.38
N TYR A 246 10.28 -17.72 -6.50
CA TYR A 246 10.58 -16.29 -6.52
C TYR A 246 9.38 -15.45 -6.04
N PHE A 247 8.18 -15.80 -6.50
CA PHE A 247 6.95 -15.11 -6.08
C PHE A 247 6.70 -15.24 -4.57
N VAL A 248 6.98 -16.42 -3.99
CA VAL A 248 6.87 -16.67 -2.54
C VAL A 248 7.90 -15.83 -1.77
N ILE A 249 9.18 -15.87 -2.14
CA ILE A 249 10.24 -15.10 -1.46
C ILE A 249 9.89 -13.60 -1.41
N ALA A 250 9.43 -13.03 -2.53
CA ALA A 250 9.03 -11.63 -2.56
C ALA A 250 7.73 -11.36 -1.79
N SER A 251 6.82 -12.34 -1.71
CA SER A 251 5.60 -12.22 -0.90
C SER A 251 5.89 -12.25 0.59
N ASP A 252 6.81 -13.10 1.04
CA ASP A 252 7.24 -13.19 2.44
C ASP A 252 7.88 -11.87 2.90
N ALA A 253 8.66 -11.23 2.03
CA ALA A 253 9.22 -9.90 2.27
C ALA A 253 8.12 -8.83 2.38
N ILE A 254 7.08 -8.85 1.54
CA ILE A 254 5.94 -7.93 1.70
C ILE A 254 5.23 -8.18 3.05
N GLU A 255 4.94 -9.44 3.37
CA GLU A 255 4.19 -9.80 4.57
C GLU A 255 4.88 -9.33 5.85
N SER A 256 6.22 -9.45 5.95
CA SER A 256 6.95 -8.99 7.14
C SER A 256 6.81 -7.48 7.37
N TYR A 257 6.84 -6.68 6.32
CA TYR A 257 6.61 -5.23 6.39
C TYR A 257 5.15 -4.91 6.75
N LEU A 258 4.19 -5.68 6.24
CA LEU A 258 2.78 -5.50 6.58
C LEU A 258 2.46 -5.88 8.04
N ILE A 259 3.20 -6.81 8.64
CA ILE A 259 3.13 -7.09 10.08
C ILE A 259 3.58 -5.86 10.90
N GLU A 260 4.64 -5.16 10.46
CA GLU A 260 5.07 -3.90 11.09
C GLU A 260 4.02 -2.81 10.96
N PHE A 261 3.41 -2.68 9.77
CA PHE A 261 2.28 -1.78 9.55
C PHE A 261 1.17 -2.05 10.57
N ASP A 262 0.74 -3.31 10.70
CA ASP A 262 -0.34 -3.68 11.61
C ASP A 262 0.02 -3.41 13.08
N ALA A 263 1.29 -3.62 13.46
CA ALA A 263 1.78 -3.29 14.80
C ALA A 263 1.77 -1.78 15.09
N ILE A 264 2.14 -0.94 14.11
CA ILE A 264 2.08 0.52 14.24
C ILE A 264 0.62 0.98 14.33
N MET A 265 -0.25 0.47 13.46
CA MET A 265 -1.68 0.77 13.47
C MET A 265 -2.36 0.35 14.78
N GLY A 266 -1.95 -0.77 15.37
CA GLY A 266 -2.43 -1.22 16.68
C GLY A 266 -2.15 -0.19 17.78
N ARG A 267 -0.92 0.34 17.85
CA ARG A 267 -0.55 1.39 18.82
C ARG A 267 -1.33 2.68 18.59
N LEU A 268 -1.37 3.14 17.34
CA LEU A 268 -2.08 4.36 16.95
C LEU A 268 -3.57 4.31 17.28
N THR A 269 -4.17 3.11 17.26
CA THR A 269 -5.57 2.89 17.60
C THR A 269 -5.79 2.84 19.11
N GLN A 270 -4.88 2.22 19.88
CA GLN A 270 -4.95 2.16 21.35
C GLN A 270 -4.78 3.54 22.01
N ASP A 271 -3.97 4.42 21.40
CA ASP A 271 -3.73 5.79 21.86
C ASP A 271 -4.81 6.79 21.37
N SER A 272 -5.97 6.30 20.89
CA SER A 272 -7.11 7.12 20.44
C SER A 272 -8.24 7.06 21.44
#